data_AF-A0A3M2R9M1-F1
#
_entry.id   AF-A0A3M2R9M1-F1
#
_cell.length_a   1.000
_cell.length_b   1.000
_cell.length_c   1.000
_cell.angle_alpha   90.00
_cell.angle_beta   90.00
_cell.angle_gamma   90.00
#
_symmetry.space_group_name_H-M   'P 1'
#
loop_
_entity.id
_entity.type
_entity.pdbx_description
1 polymer ?
#
loop_
_entity_poly.entity_id
_entity_poly.type
_entity_poly.pdbx_seq_one_letter_code
_entity_poly.pdbx_strand_id
1 'polypeptide(L)'
;MSDYANGPESDPRQEKFVVDACLLTTDQLEGLAEEYCTRYHGLNDTEDPLAERSRVLAAIQEGELVVWFDPVENTASLGSPA
;
A
#
# COMPACT_ATOMS: atom_id res chain seq x y z
N MET A 1 39.79 -17.51 15.06
CA MET A 1 39.38 -16.65 13.93
C MET A 1 37.90 -16.91 13.75
N SER A 2 37.09 -15.96 14.21
CA SER A 2 35.63 -16.10 14.31
C SER A 2 35.00 -15.35 13.15
N ASP A 3 34.62 -16.08 12.10
CA ASP A 3 33.97 -15.53 10.91
C ASP A 3 32.61 -16.22 10.71
N TYR A 4 31.62 -15.81 11.50
CA TYR A 4 30.19 -16.00 11.19
C TYR A 4 29.42 -14.79 11.73
N ALA A 5 29.72 -13.61 11.17
CA ALA A 5 28.88 -12.44 11.30
C ALA A 5 27.95 -12.35 10.07
N ASN A 6 27.09 -13.34 9.88
CA ASN A 6 25.84 -13.13 9.15
C ASN A 6 24.75 -13.20 10.23
N GLY A 7 24.21 -12.03 10.58
CA GLY A 7 22.98 -11.97 11.37
C GLY A 7 21.86 -12.73 10.65
N PRO A 8 20.72 -13.02 11.31
CA PRO A 8 19.61 -13.66 10.63
C PRO A 8 19.24 -12.80 9.41
N GLU A 9 19.40 -13.36 8.21
CA GLU A 9 18.79 -12.78 7.02
C GLU A 9 17.30 -12.64 7.33
N SER A 10 16.78 -11.40 7.30
CA SER A 10 15.35 -11.15 7.51
C SER A 10 14.57 -12.07 6.58
N ASP A 11 13.64 -12.85 7.14
CA ASP A 11 12.84 -13.74 6.33
C ASP A 11 12.00 -12.88 5.37
N PRO A 12 12.11 -13.06 4.04
CA PRO A 12 11.40 -12.23 3.07
C PRO A 12 9.87 -12.34 3.22
N ARG A 13 9.37 -13.34 3.95
CA ARG A 13 7.96 -13.48 4.33
C ARG A 13 7.55 -12.58 5.49
N GLN A 14 8.45 -11.77 6.04
CA GLN A 14 8.19 -10.85 7.14
C GLN A 14 8.24 -9.37 6.73
N GLU A 15 8.72 -9.06 5.53
CA GLU A 15 8.86 -7.68 5.05
C GLU A 15 7.73 -7.32 4.08
N LYS A 16 7.24 -6.07 4.20
CA LYS A 16 6.28 -5.52 3.25
C LYS A 16 6.93 -5.38 1.88
N PHE A 17 6.17 -5.66 0.82
CA PHE A 17 6.63 -5.46 -0.55
C PHE A 17 5.56 -4.81 -1.42
N VAL A 18 6.01 -4.18 -2.50
CA VAL A 18 5.11 -3.55 -3.48
C VAL A 18 4.53 -4.63 -4.39
N VAL A 19 3.21 -4.61 -4.54
CA VAL A 19 2.47 -5.41 -5.52
C VAL A 19 2.15 -4.55 -6.72
N ASP A 20 2.35 -5.10 -7.93
CA ASP A 20 1.92 -4.46 -9.16
C ASP A 20 0.39 -4.34 -9.18
N ALA A 21 -0.10 -3.10 -9.27
CA ALA A 21 -1.52 -2.79 -9.29
C ALA A 21 -2.25 -3.46 -10.48
N CYS A 22 -1.54 -3.77 -11.58
CA CYS A 22 -2.13 -4.46 -12.73
C CYS A 22 -2.50 -5.92 -12.44
N LEU A 23 -2.02 -6.50 -11.34
CA LEU A 23 -2.37 -7.85 -10.89
C LEU A 23 -3.66 -7.90 -10.06
N LEU A 24 -4.18 -6.73 -9.66
CA LEU A 24 -5.39 -6.61 -8.87
C LEU A 24 -6.59 -6.33 -9.76
N THR A 25 -7.76 -6.80 -9.31
CA THR A 25 -9.02 -6.45 -9.98
C THR A 25 -9.37 -4.99 -9.68
N THR A 26 -10.20 -4.40 -10.54
CA THR A 26 -10.73 -3.04 -10.32
C THR A 26 -11.40 -2.92 -8.96
N ASP A 27 -12.20 -3.91 -8.57
CA ASP A 27 -12.90 -3.94 -7.27
C ASP A 27 -11.92 -3.93 -6.08
N GLN A 28 -10.82 -4.68 -6.16
CA GLN A 28 -9.78 -4.67 -5.13
C GLN A 28 -9.07 -3.31 -5.03
N LEU A 29 -8.78 -2.68 -6.17
CA LEU A 29 -8.16 -1.35 -6.20
C LEU A 29 -9.12 -0.27 -5.68
N GLU A 30 -10.41 -0.38 -6.01
CA GLU A 30 -11.44 0.52 -5.50
C GLU A 30 -11.57 0.40 -3.98
N GLY A 31 -11.62 -0.82 -3.43
CA GLY A 31 -11.65 -1.03 -1.98
C GLY A 31 -10.43 -0.44 -1.28
N LEU A 32 -9.24 -0.64 -1.83
CA LEU A 32 -8.00 -0.04 -1.31
C LEU A 32 -8.03 1.50 -1.35
N ALA A 33 -8.58 2.07 -2.42
CA ALA A 33 -8.73 3.52 -2.56
C ALA A 33 -9.73 4.09 -1.54
N GLU A 34 -10.83 3.38 -1.27
CA GLU A 34 -11.83 3.76 -0.26
C GLU A 34 -11.25 3.71 1.16
N GLU A 35 -10.51 2.65 1.50
CA GLU A 35 -9.82 2.55 2.79
C GLU A 35 -8.77 3.65 2.96
N TYR A 36 -8.03 3.97 1.88
CA TYR A 36 -7.08 5.08 1.91
C TYR A 36 -7.77 6.42 2.14
N CYS A 37 -8.84 6.71 1.39
CA CYS A 37 -9.60 7.95 1.53
C CYS A 37 -10.17 8.12 2.95
N THR A 38 -10.76 7.05 3.51
CA THR A 38 -11.37 7.07 4.84
C THR A 38 -10.34 7.14 5.96
N ARG A 39 -9.14 6.59 5.78
CA ARG A 39 -8.05 6.66 6.77
C ARG A 39 -7.50 8.09 6.93
N TYR A 40 -7.48 8.87 5.86
CA TYR A 40 -7.05 10.28 5.88
C TYR A 40 -8.22 11.27 5.93
N HIS A 41 -9.45 10.76 6.00
CA HIS A 41 -10.65 11.58 6.15
C HIS A 41 -10.63 12.24 7.54
N GLY A 42 -10.35 13.54 7.54
CA GLY A 42 -10.10 14.34 8.73
C GLY A 42 -8.85 15.21 8.66
N LEU A 43 -7.94 14.97 7.69
CA LEU A 43 -6.78 15.83 7.43
C LEU A 43 -7.00 16.82 6.28
N ASN A 44 -8.00 16.61 5.42
CA ASN A 44 -8.13 17.31 4.14
C ASN A 44 -9.34 18.28 4.04
N ASP A 45 -10.11 18.51 5.13
CA ASP A 45 -11.31 19.37 5.14
C ASP A 45 -12.38 19.05 4.05
N THR A 46 -12.33 17.86 3.44
CA THR A 46 -13.28 17.44 2.40
C THR A 46 -14.58 16.92 3.01
N GLU A 47 -15.73 17.47 2.60
CA GLU A 47 -17.07 17.06 3.08
C GLU A 47 -17.47 15.63 2.67
N ASP A 48 -16.92 15.11 1.56
CA ASP A 48 -17.10 13.73 1.11
C ASP A 48 -15.74 13.03 0.93
N PRO A 49 -15.38 12.05 1.78
CA PRO A 49 -14.12 11.31 1.68
C PRO A 49 -13.95 10.61 0.34
N LEU A 50 -15.05 10.13 -0.25
CA LEU A 50 -15.00 9.31 -1.46
C LEU A 50 -14.88 10.16 -2.73
N ALA A 51 -15.05 11.48 -2.63
CA ALA A 51 -14.80 12.40 -3.73
C ALA A 51 -13.34 12.34 -4.23
N GLU A 52 -12.39 11.96 -3.35
CA GLU A 52 -10.98 11.80 -3.69
C GLU A 52 -10.67 10.42 -4.28
N ARG A 53 -11.61 9.45 -4.29
CA ARG A 53 -11.37 8.07 -4.74
C ARG A 53 -10.81 8.01 -6.17
N SER A 54 -11.39 8.78 -7.09
CA SER A 54 -10.89 8.84 -8.48
C SER A 54 -9.49 9.42 -8.57
N ARG A 55 -9.11 10.34 -7.69
CA ARG A 55 -7.74 10.89 -7.63
C ARG A 55 -6.76 9.87 -7.08
N VAL A 56 -7.15 9.11 -6.05
CA VAL A 56 -6.35 8.01 -5.51
C VAL A 56 -6.12 6.93 -6.57
N LEU A 57 -7.14 6.55 -7.33
CA LEU A 57 -6.99 5.60 -8.44
C LEU A 57 -6.05 6.14 -9.54
N ALA A 58 -6.12 7.43 -9.86
CA ALA A 58 -5.19 8.05 -10.80
C ALA A 58 -3.74 8.04 -10.26
N ALA A 59 -3.54 8.36 -8.98
CA ALA A 59 -2.23 8.32 -8.34
C ALA A 59 -1.61 6.92 -8.35
N ILE A 60 -2.42 5.86 -8.29
CA ILE A 60 -1.94 4.47 -8.47
C ILE A 60 -1.45 4.25 -9.90
N GLN A 61 -2.21 4.72 -10.90
CA GLN A 61 -1.85 4.56 -12.31
C GLN A 61 -0.58 5.33 -12.69
N GLU A 62 -0.38 6.51 -12.09
CA GLU A 62 0.81 7.34 -12.28
C GLU A 62 2.01 6.86 -11.41
N GLY A 63 1.81 5.88 -10.52
CA GLY A 63 2.84 5.34 -9.64
C GLY A 63 3.18 6.23 -8.43
N GLU A 64 2.39 7.27 -8.17
CA GLU A 64 2.52 8.13 -6.98
C GLU A 64 2.06 7.41 -5.69
N LEU A 65 1.13 6.46 -5.83
CA LEU A 65 0.73 5.51 -4.80
C LEU A 65 0.99 4.09 -5.25
N VAL A 66 1.51 3.27 -4.34
CA VAL A 66 1.77 1.86 -4.58
C VAL A 66 0.99 0.99 -3.59
N VAL A 67 0.70 -0.26 -4.00
CA VAL A 67 0.08 -1.25 -3.13
C VAL A 67 1.16 -1.92 -2.32
N TRP A 68 1.16 -1.68 -1.01
CA TRP A 68 2.01 -2.38 -0.06
C TRP A 68 1.28 -3.60 0.47
N PHE A 69 1.84 -4.78 0.26
CA PHE A 69 1.37 -6.02 0.86
C PHE A 69 2.24 -6.38 2.08
N ASP A 70 1.56 -6.63 3.21
CA ASP A 70 2.15 -7.13 4.44
C ASP A 70 1.90 -8.64 4.55
N PRO A 71 2.93 -9.49 4.37
CA PRO A 71 2.78 -10.94 4.47
C PRO A 71 2.56 -11.44 5.90
N VAL A 72 2.89 -10.64 6.93
CA VAL A 72 2.69 -11.01 8.34
C VAL A 72 1.23 -10.82 8.74
N GLU A 73 0.68 -9.66 8.41
CA GLU A 73 -0.72 -9.33 8.70
C GLU A 73 -1.68 -9.87 7.63
N ASN A 74 -1.14 -10.32 6.49
CA ASN A 74 -1.90 -10.69 5.29
C ASN A 74 -2.86 -9.57 4.85
N THR A 75 -2.35 -8.34 4.80
CA THR A 75 -3.12 -7.14 4.44
C THR A 75 -2.46 -6.39 3.29
N ALA A 76 -3.28 -5.66 2.54
CA ALA A 76 -2.81 -4.71 1.52
C ALA A 76 -3.24 -3.29 1.91
N SER A 77 -2.41 -2.30 1.59
CA SER A 77 -2.72 -0.90 1.83
C SER A 77 -2.04 0.00 0.81
N LEU A 78 -2.59 1.18 0.55
CA LEU A 78 -1.95 2.18 -0.31
C LEU A 78 -1.00 3.07 0.49
N GLY A 79 0.13 3.41 -0.11
CA GLY A 79 1.09 4.35 0.47
C GLY A 79 2.07 4.89 -0.58
N SER A 80 2.85 5.89 -0.20
CA SER A 80 3.92 6.40 -1.05
C SER A 80 4.99 5.32 -1.30
N PRO A 81 5.63 5.31 -2.48
CA PRO A 81 6.83 4.51 -2.71
C PRO A 81 7.95 4.97 -1.76
N ALA A 82 8.74 4.01 -1.26
CA ALA A 82 9.83 4.23 -0.31
C ALA A 82 11.06 4.89 -0.95
#